data_AF-A0A960RUN6-F1
#
_entry.id   AF-A0A960RUN6-F1
#
_cell.length_a   1.000
_cell.length_b   1.000
_cell.length_c   1.000
_cell.angle_alpha   90.00
_cell.angle_beta   90.00
_cell.angle_gamma   90.00
#
_symmetry.space_group_name_H-M   'P 1'
#
loop_
_entity.id
_entity.type
_entity.pdbx_description
1 polymer ?
#
loop_
_entity_poly.entity_id
_entity_poly.type
_entity_poly.pdbx_seq_one_letter_code
_entity_poly.pdbx_strand_id
1 'polypeptide(L)'
;MSFYKDKKMSGLSSSHSYPNPDSDELQKYTSRDQEPLLNPIDETEDFYDPFSDLSLFLSRKIKGEIQERGSVSKWSGKIEANLLAKILPEFKKKFPKYRLGASALRKVWEKVGYYYEKIQGQKEAFKENGALNLKYMIRENLKKTVTVNHLPPYTRAKQIATKLSECIATLEGSRPALDTLTRIIWSVQKHLLKDLSPMQAKSPYDEYDSIDKLIVKTQLELTANGENFEPSLLKRKILSKLNAYFKIKTLAKDSQLTSTLSMILAEKLYHSSLISCHFSLKERHAIEAFIRHQIEMGKTNALLTSDEHRLELIQRILALYTIAEGLPKNLDRGALLRAIHAVKECQSKQLPPNMDQALFVFINAEMHLMHDEKALDSGAEEAIVIAYQKGISLPMLSSSQIEQFELLIWKIIEEEGNLLSHTPSTLLPILKQELGNVLIDNPKQSFKMVISSTLQFFKKVMAIPYDQEKIREKLDVWVAQNDMLIRTIHFDSRTPLLSLIEKKWKTLHLDEYTIDHHHFIQEITQEATEQFPLLASFEEELKERLWILYKYHWYHVLTDGHTSTYERFLLWHKTSLMRAHPDWSKEKLQETLKKLSDQLIPLAPFEAAAR
;
A
#
# COMPACT_ATOMS: atom_id res chain seq x y z
N MET A 1 9.11 -15.78 -4.00
CA MET A 1 10.56 -15.45 -4.21
C MET A 1 10.84 -14.02 -3.76
N SER A 2 11.97 -13.79 -3.07
CA SER A 2 12.29 -12.50 -2.44
C SER A 2 13.13 -11.60 -3.37
N PHE A 3 12.55 -10.49 -3.81
CA PHE A 3 13.12 -9.58 -4.82
C PHE A 3 14.08 -8.50 -4.29
N TYR A 4 14.56 -8.58 -3.04
CA TYR A 4 15.44 -7.55 -2.48
C TYR A 4 16.64 -8.19 -1.78
N LYS A 5 17.85 -7.89 -2.27
CA LYS A 5 19.12 -8.24 -1.63
C LYS A 5 19.68 -6.98 -0.97
N ASP A 6 19.78 -6.99 0.36
CA ASP A 6 20.51 -5.98 1.13
C ASP A 6 21.94 -6.45 1.40
N LYS A 7 22.91 -5.56 1.19
CA LYS A 7 24.31 -5.77 1.54
C LYS A 7 24.62 -4.89 2.76
N LYS A 8 24.67 -5.50 3.95
CA LYS A 8 25.15 -4.84 5.19
C LYS A 8 26.68 -4.73 5.16
N MET A 9 27.21 -3.58 5.56
CA MET A 9 28.51 -3.47 6.19
C MET A 9 28.40 -2.65 7.47
N SER A 10 29.03 -3.19 8.51
CA SER A 10 29.05 -2.76 9.90
C SER A 10 30.34 -2.01 10.24
N GLY A 11 30.28 -1.21 11.32
CA GLY A 11 31.42 -0.70 12.08
C GLY A 11 31.51 0.83 12.02
N LEU A 12 31.77 1.58 13.09
CA LEU A 12 32.20 1.28 14.45
C LEU A 12 31.82 2.48 15.33
N SER A 13 31.48 2.20 16.58
CA SER A 13 31.30 3.13 17.69
C SER A 13 32.63 3.72 18.16
N SER A 14 32.64 5.00 18.56
CA SER A 14 33.53 5.46 19.63
C SER A 14 32.96 6.67 20.37
N SER A 15 32.57 6.41 21.62
CA SER A 15 32.33 7.32 22.72
C SER A 15 33.61 8.08 23.12
N HIS A 16 33.59 9.41 23.23
CA HIS A 16 34.58 10.15 24.01
C HIS A 16 33.86 11.13 24.97
N SER A 17 34.13 10.89 26.24
CA SER A 17 33.73 11.58 27.45
C SER A 17 34.44 12.93 27.61
N TYR A 18 33.69 13.95 28.05
CA TYR A 18 34.25 15.23 28.50
C TYR A 18 34.70 15.15 29.96
N PRO A 19 35.81 15.80 30.35
CA PRO A 19 36.21 15.91 31.74
C PRO A 19 35.46 17.06 32.44
N ASN A 20 35.04 16.77 33.68
CA ASN A 20 34.60 17.72 34.70
C ASN A 20 35.69 18.80 34.95
N PRO A 21 35.31 20.07 35.14
CA PRO A 21 36.06 20.98 35.99
C PRO A 21 35.49 20.92 37.41
N ASP A 22 36.41 20.74 38.33
CA ASP A 22 36.18 20.71 39.77
C ASP A 22 35.44 21.93 40.29
N SER A 23 34.58 21.62 41.25
CA SER A 23 34.05 22.47 42.30
C SER A 23 35.14 23.14 43.12
N ASP A 24 34.73 24.20 43.80
CA ASP A 24 35.44 24.93 44.86
C ASP A 24 36.46 25.95 44.39
N GLU A 25 35.97 27.17 44.12
CA GLU A 25 36.54 28.34 44.78
C GLU A 25 35.51 29.49 44.88
N LEU A 26 35.30 29.92 46.13
CA LEU A 26 34.68 31.18 46.56
C LEU A 26 33.18 31.40 46.33
N GLN A 27 32.39 30.62 47.08
CA GLN A 27 31.32 31.22 47.87
C GLN A 27 31.92 32.23 48.85
N LYS A 28 31.71 33.53 48.59
CA LYS A 28 31.55 34.59 49.60
C LYS A 28 31.41 35.92 48.87
N TYR A 29 30.18 36.34 48.58
CA TYR A 29 29.74 37.72 48.73
C TYR A 29 28.21 37.77 48.70
N THR A 30 27.66 37.97 49.91
CA THR A 30 26.45 38.75 50.19
C THR A 30 25.15 38.40 49.46
N SER A 31 24.29 37.70 50.21
CA SER A 31 22.85 37.91 50.23
C SER A 31 22.49 39.40 50.22
N ARG A 32 22.09 39.86 49.03
CA ARG A 32 21.12 40.93 48.82
C ARG A 32 20.04 40.33 47.93
N ASP A 33 18.78 40.67 48.19
CA ASP A 33 17.67 40.43 47.26
C ASP A 33 18.01 41.09 45.91
N GLN A 34 18.74 40.37 45.06
CA GLN A 34 18.91 40.71 43.66
C GLN A 34 17.70 40.12 42.97
N GLU A 35 16.82 40.99 42.48
CA GLU A 35 15.91 40.60 41.41
C GLU A 35 16.71 39.77 40.39
N PRO A 36 16.20 38.59 39.96
CA PRO A 36 16.94 37.74 39.04
C PRO A 36 17.38 38.60 37.85
N LEU A 37 18.70 38.72 37.64
CA LEU A 37 19.26 39.57 36.59
C LEU A 37 18.75 39.03 35.24
N LEU A 38 17.72 39.66 34.69
CA LEU A 38 17.10 39.22 33.46
C LEU A 38 17.98 39.62 32.28
N ASN A 39 18.44 38.65 31.49
CA ASN A 39 19.25 38.91 30.32
C ASN A 39 18.40 39.61 29.22
N PRO A 40 18.85 40.73 28.63
CA PRO A 40 18.20 41.32 27.47
C PRO A 40 18.13 40.29 26.33
N ILE A 41 16.94 40.09 25.76
CA ILE A 41 16.79 39.04 24.74
C ILE A 41 17.60 39.30 23.47
N ASP A 42 17.81 40.55 23.09
CA ASP A 42 18.52 40.91 21.87
C ASP A 42 20.04 40.73 21.96
N GLU A 43 20.54 40.23 23.09
CA GLU A 43 21.93 39.88 23.34
C GLU A 43 22.15 38.37 23.46
N THR A 44 21.11 37.55 23.29
CA THR A 44 21.19 36.08 23.42
C THR A 44 21.19 35.38 22.06
N GLU A 45 21.91 34.26 21.95
CA GLU A 45 21.93 33.43 20.73
C GLU A 45 20.52 32.97 20.32
N ASP A 46 19.66 32.69 21.31
CA ASP A 46 18.26 32.30 21.08
C ASP A 46 17.50 33.35 20.25
N PHE A 47 17.76 34.64 20.42
CA PHE A 47 17.05 35.68 19.65
C PHE A 47 17.52 35.76 18.19
N TYR A 48 18.75 35.37 17.91
CA TYR A 48 19.30 35.34 16.56
C TYR A 48 18.94 34.04 15.81
N ASP A 49 18.67 32.95 16.52
CA ASP A 49 18.09 31.75 15.94
C ASP A 49 16.60 31.97 15.58
N PRO A 50 16.22 31.97 14.28
CA PRO A 50 14.82 32.10 13.88
C PRO A 50 13.93 30.93 14.35
N PHE A 51 14.52 29.81 14.76
CA PHE A 51 13.81 28.60 15.19
C PHE A 51 13.71 28.44 16.71
N SER A 52 14.25 29.38 17.49
CA SER A 52 14.13 29.34 18.95
C SER A 52 12.69 29.61 19.39
N ASP A 53 12.28 29.03 20.52
CA ASP A 53 10.94 29.26 21.08
C ASP A 53 10.66 30.75 21.32
N LEU A 54 11.70 31.51 21.63
CA LEU A 54 11.65 32.95 21.86
C LEU A 54 11.35 33.72 20.57
N SER A 55 12.10 33.46 19.49
CA SER A 55 11.90 34.08 18.18
C SER A 55 10.52 33.73 17.61
N LEU A 56 10.13 32.46 17.69
CA LEU A 56 8.83 31.99 17.21
C LEU A 56 7.65 32.62 17.96
N PHE A 57 7.79 32.78 19.28
CA PHE A 57 6.78 33.46 20.11
C PHE A 57 6.60 34.92 19.70
N LEU A 58 7.70 35.68 19.56
CA LEU A 58 7.64 37.10 19.20
C LEU A 58 7.09 37.29 17.78
N SER A 59 7.55 36.48 16.83
CA SER A 59 7.04 36.46 15.45
C SER A 59 5.52 36.27 15.40
N ARG A 60 4.98 35.32 16.16
CA ARG A 60 3.53 35.06 16.18
C ARG A 60 2.73 36.25 16.72
N LYS A 61 3.20 36.86 17.81
CA LYS A 61 2.52 38.00 18.43
C LYS A 61 2.57 39.24 17.55
N ILE A 62 3.71 39.51 16.93
CA ILE A 62 3.91 40.64 16.03
C ILE A 62 3.11 40.47 14.73
N LYS A 63 3.06 39.27 14.14
CA LYS A 63 2.23 38.99 12.96
C LYS A 63 0.76 39.26 13.25
N GLY A 64 0.24 38.80 14.40
CA GLY A 64 -1.13 39.06 14.82
C GLY A 64 -1.44 40.55 14.90
N GLU A 65 -0.53 41.34 15.48
CA GLU A 65 -0.68 42.81 15.55
C GLU A 65 -0.67 43.48 14.16
N ILE A 66 0.19 43.03 13.24
CA ILE A 66 0.24 43.55 11.86
C ILE A 66 -1.06 43.21 11.11
N GLN A 67 -1.59 42.00 11.30
CA GLN A 67 -2.86 41.58 10.69
C GLN A 67 -4.07 42.35 11.24
N GLU A 68 -4.15 42.54 12.57
CA GLU A 68 -5.20 43.34 13.21
C GLU A 68 -5.22 44.78 12.69
N ARG A 69 -4.05 45.35 12.38
CA ARG A 69 -3.92 46.72 11.84
C ARG A 69 -4.10 46.82 10.32
N GLY A 70 -4.17 45.70 9.61
CA GLY A 70 -4.33 45.63 8.16
C GLY A 70 -3.17 46.19 7.32
N SER A 71 -2.09 46.68 7.93
CA SER A 71 -0.93 47.25 7.23
C SER A 71 0.35 47.19 8.07
N VAL A 72 1.50 47.06 7.39
CA VAL A 72 2.82 47.21 8.01
C VAL A 72 3.10 48.69 8.18
N SER A 73 2.65 49.25 9.31
CA SER A 73 2.98 50.63 9.68
C SER A 73 4.45 50.75 10.10
N LYS A 74 5.07 51.91 9.83
CA LYS A 74 6.42 52.22 10.33
C LYS A 74 6.43 52.14 11.86
N TRP A 75 7.48 51.55 12.42
CA TRP A 75 7.67 51.46 13.87
C TRP A 75 7.51 52.83 14.54
N SER A 76 6.82 52.87 15.68
CA SER A 76 6.58 54.09 16.45
C SER A 76 6.50 53.79 17.95
N GLY A 77 6.74 54.79 18.80
CA GLY A 77 6.63 54.63 20.25
C GLY A 77 5.24 54.17 20.72
N LYS A 78 4.18 54.46 19.94
CA LYS A 78 2.82 53.98 20.21
C LYS A 78 2.66 52.48 19.87
N ILE A 79 3.29 52.00 18.79
CA ILE A 79 3.34 50.57 18.48
C ILE A 79 4.11 49.84 19.57
N GLU A 80 5.26 50.38 19.96
CA GLU A 80 6.11 49.84 21.01
C GLU A 80 5.38 49.67 22.34
N ALA A 81 4.78 50.74 22.87
CA ALA A 81 4.07 50.71 24.15
C ALA A 81 2.89 49.72 24.14
N ASN A 82 2.10 49.72 23.06
CA ASN A 82 0.94 48.83 22.94
C ASN A 82 1.36 47.35 22.81
N LEU A 83 2.37 47.08 21.99
CA LEU A 83 2.86 45.73 21.75
C LEU A 83 3.56 45.16 23.00
N LEU A 84 4.36 45.98 23.70
CA LEU A 84 4.93 45.62 25.00
C LEU A 84 3.83 45.29 26.01
N ALA A 85 2.85 46.17 26.18
CA ALA A 85 1.75 45.94 27.14
C ALA A 85 0.98 44.64 26.84
N LYS A 86 0.76 44.33 25.56
CA LYS A 86 0.01 43.14 25.10
C LYS A 86 0.82 41.84 25.24
N ILE A 87 2.13 41.87 24.99
CA ILE A 87 2.99 40.67 24.96
C ILE A 87 3.62 40.36 26.32
N LEU A 88 3.99 41.38 27.09
CA LEU A 88 4.82 41.25 28.29
C LEU A 88 4.25 40.31 29.37
N PRO A 89 2.93 40.28 29.67
CA PRO A 89 2.38 39.37 30.69
C PRO A 89 2.61 37.89 30.34
N GLU A 90 2.38 37.52 29.08
CA GLU A 90 2.58 36.15 28.61
C GLU A 90 4.07 35.82 28.43
N PHE A 91 4.86 36.80 27.95
CA PHE A 91 6.30 36.66 27.80
C PHE A 91 6.99 36.35 29.14
N LYS A 92 6.70 37.10 30.21
CA LYS A 92 7.28 36.88 31.54
C LYS A 92 6.97 35.49 32.10
N LYS A 93 5.76 34.98 31.82
CA LYS A 93 5.35 33.63 32.24
C LYS A 93 6.12 32.54 31.48
N LYS A 94 6.33 32.73 30.18
CA LYS A 94 6.92 31.70 29.30
C LYS A 94 8.45 31.73 29.27
N PHE A 95 9.04 32.91 29.46
CA PHE A 95 10.47 33.18 29.38
C PHE A 95 10.95 33.96 30.63
N PRO A 96 10.82 33.40 31.84
CA PRO A 96 11.04 34.13 33.09
C PRO A 96 12.49 34.57 33.32
N LYS A 97 13.45 34.05 32.55
CA LYS A 97 14.88 34.38 32.64
C LYS A 97 15.30 35.57 31.77
N TYR A 98 14.38 36.10 30.97
CA TYR A 98 14.69 37.05 29.91
C TYR A 98 13.97 38.39 30.08
N ARG A 99 14.59 39.47 29.62
CA ARG A 99 14.01 40.82 29.55
C ARG A 99 13.64 41.18 28.12
N LEU A 100 12.36 41.35 27.86
CA LEU A 100 11.85 41.84 26.57
C LEU A 100 12.07 43.35 26.44
N GLY A 101 13.00 43.76 25.59
CA GLY A 101 13.29 45.16 25.27
C GLY A 101 12.58 45.67 24.02
N ALA A 102 12.43 47.00 23.92
CA ALA A 102 11.89 47.69 22.75
C ALA A 102 12.71 47.45 21.47
N SER A 103 14.04 47.41 21.60
CA SER A 103 14.99 47.11 20.51
C SER A 103 14.71 45.75 19.86
N ALA A 104 14.48 44.73 20.69
CA ALA A 104 14.19 43.38 20.23
C ALA A 104 12.85 43.30 19.50
N LEU A 105 11.81 43.94 20.04
CA LEU A 105 10.50 44.02 19.39
C LEU A 105 10.56 44.76 18.06
N ARG A 106 11.33 45.85 17.99
CA ARG A 106 11.55 46.58 16.74
C ARG A 106 12.24 45.70 15.68
N LYS A 107 13.32 44.99 16.05
CA LYS A 107 14.03 44.07 15.14
C LYS A 107 13.10 42.99 14.59
N VAL A 108 12.26 42.38 15.43
CA VAL A 108 11.29 41.36 14.99
C VAL A 108 10.18 41.99 14.15
N TRP A 109 9.68 43.18 14.50
CA TRP A 109 8.69 43.93 13.70
C TRP A 109 9.20 44.23 12.29
N GLU A 110 10.41 44.75 12.17
CA GLU A 110 11.04 45.03 10.88
C GLU A 110 11.23 43.74 10.07
N LYS A 111 11.65 42.64 10.69
CA LYS A 111 11.82 41.33 10.03
C LYS A 111 10.48 40.74 9.57
N VAL A 112 9.46 40.74 10.41
CA VAL A 112 8.10 40.27 10.05
C VAL A 112 7.52 41.18 8.96
N GLY A 113 7.65 42.49 9.10
CA GLY A 113 7.21 43.48 8.13
C GLY A 113 7.84 43.26 6.75
N TYR A 114 9.16 43.05 6.69
CA TYR A 114 9.88 42.75 5.44
C TYR A 114 9.31 41.52 4.72
N TYR A 115 9.14 40.40 5.43
CA TYR A 115 8.60 39.18 4.83
C TYR A 115 7.13 39.35 4.44
N TYR A 116 6.35 40.06 5.25
CA TYR A 116 4.94 40.32 5.00
C TYR A 116 4.75 41.17 3.75
N GLU A 117 5.46 42.30 3.61
CA GLU A 117 5.39 43.18 2.43
C GLU A 117 5.81 42.45 1.14
N LYS A 118 6.89 41.66 1.21
CA LYS A 118 7.42 40.91 0.06
C LYS A 118 6.46 39.83 -0.46
N ILE A 119 5.61 39.30 0.42
CA ILE A 119 4.67 38.22 0.13
C ILE A 119 3.26 38.76 -0.14
N GLN A 120 2.84 39.84 0.51
CA GLN A 120 1.51 40.44 0.34
C GLN A 120 1.27 40.94 -1.09
N GLY A 121 2.31 41.37 -1.80
CA GLY A 121 2.23 41.72 -3.22
C GLY A 121 2.00 40.55 -4.17
N GLN A 122 2.09 39.30 -3.69
CA GLN A 122 1.91 38.09 -4.48
C GLN A 122 0.48 37.55 -4.29
N LYS A 123 -0.31 37.61 -5.37
CA LYS A 123 -1.68 37.08 -5.39
C LYS A 123 -1.66 35.59 -4.99
N GLU A 124 -2.52 35.18 -4.06
CA GLU A 124 -2.66 33.82 -3.49
C GLU A 124 -1.60 33.37 -2.48
N ALA A 125 -0.62 34.21 -2.13
CA ALA A 125 0.44 33.82 -1.20
C ALA A 125 -0.05 33.67 0.26
N PHE A 126 -1.20 34.26 0.60
CA PHE A 126 -1.94 34.02 1.83
C PHE A 126 -3.26 33.31 1.52
N LYS A 127 -3.66 32.41 2.42
CA LYS A 127 -5.00 31.82 2.47
C LYS A 127 -5.99 32.84 3.04
N GLU A 128 -7.29 32.57 2.90
CA GLU A 128 -8.38 33.39 3.46
C GLU A 128 -8.24 33.62 4.98
N ASN A 129 -7.68 32.65 5.70
CA ASN A 129 -7.44 32.75 7.14
C ASN A 129 -6.13 33.49 7.50
N GLY A 130 -5.44 34.12 6.54
CA GLY A 130 -4.20 34.87 6.75
C GLY A 130 -2.95 34.01 6.99
N ALA A 131 -3.04 32.69 6.84
CA ALA A 131 -1.89 31.79 6.89
C ALA A 131 -1.19 31.73 5.52
N LEU A 132 0.12 31.47 5.52
CA LEU A 132 0.89 31.27 4.29
C LEU A 132 0.33 30.10 3.45
N ASN A 133 0.22 30.33 2.14
CA ASN A 133 -0.13 29.31 1.18
C ASN A 133 1.12 28.56 0.71
N LEU A 134 1.51 27.52 1.45
CA LEU A 134 2.71 26.73 1.15
C LEU A 134 2.70 26.12 -0.26
N LYS A 135 1.53 25.74 -0.78
CA LYS A 135 1.41 25.18 -2.14
C LYS A 135 1.87 26.20 -3.18
N TYR A 136 1.35 27.42 -3.08
CA TYR A 136 1.75 28.54 -3.93
C TYR A 136 3.25 28.84 -3.80
N MET A 137 3.76 28.96 -2.57
CA MET A 137 5.16 29.29 -2.32
C MET A 137 6.13 28.25 -2.88
N ILE A 138 5.83 26.95 -2.73
CA ILE A 138 6.63 25.87 -3.32
C ILE A 138 6.59 25.97 -4.84
N ARG A 139 5.40 26.12 -5.43
CA ARG A 139 5.19 26.20 -6.88
C ARG A 139 5.97 27.35 -7.51
N GLU A 140 5.91 28.55 -6.95
CA GLU A 140 6.63 29.73 -7.45
C GLU A 140 8.16 29.57 -7.36
N ASN A 141 8.65 28.91 -6.30
CA ASN A 141 10.08 28.59 -6.23
C ASN A 141 10.47 27.55 -7.28
N LEU A 142 9.60 26.56 -7.55
CA LEU A 142 9.84 25.53 -8.56
C LEU A 142 9.78 26.06 -10.00
N LYS A 143 8.99 27.10 -10.32
CA LYS A 143 9.03 27.79 -11.64
C LYS A 143 10.44 28.27 -11.99
N LYS A 144 11.13 28.84 -10.99
CA LYS A 144 12.51 29.33 -11.14
C LYS A 144 13.53 28.19 -11.23
N THR A 145 13.08 26.93 -11.14
CA THR A 145 13.94 25.74 -11.16
C THR A 145 14.10 25.01 -12.47
N VAL A 146 13.35 25.39 -13.50
CA VAL A 146 13.40 24.73 -14.82
C VAL A 146 14.67 25.11 -15.63
N THR A 147 15.50 26.05 -15.14
CA THR A 147 16.79 26.40 -15.73
C THR A 147 17.93 25.46 -15.30
N VAL A 148 18.76 25.07 -16.28
CA VAL A 148 19.92 24.18 -16.16
C VAL A 148 20.88 24.72 -15.11
N ASN A 149 20.99 24.03 -13.97
CA ASN A 149 21.91 24.35 -12.89
C ASN A 149 22.71 23.10 -12.51
N HIS A 150 24.01 23.27 -12.25
CA HIS A 150 24.95 22.19 -11.92
C HIS A 150 24.73 21.54 -10.53
N LEU A 151 23.72 21.96 -9.77
CA LEU A 151 23.46 21.44 -8.42
C LEU A 151 22.56 20.19 -8.46
N PRO A 152 22.85 19.15 -7.66
CA PRO A 152 21.97 18.00 -7.52
C PRO A 152 20.54 18.41 -7.11
N PRO A 153 19.49 17.73 -7.62
CA PRO A 153 18.09 18.09 -7.36
C PRO A 153 17.76 18.22 -5.87
N TYR A 154 18.30 17.31 -5.04
CA TYR A 154 18.07 17.33 -3.59
C TYR A 154 18.65 18.57 -2.90
N THR A 155 19.86 18.99 -3.26
CA THR A 155 20.49 20.21 -2.72
C THR A 155 19.63 21.43 -2.98
N ARG A 156 19.03 21.51 -4.17
CA ARG A 156 18.13 22.59 -4.54
C ARG A 156 16.82 22.55 -3.73
N ALA A 157 16.22 21.37 -3.59
CA ALA A 157 15.04 21.20 -2.74
C ALA A 157 15.31 21.66 -1.31
N LYS A 158 16.49 21.33 -0.75
CA LYS A 158 16.91 21.77 0.58
C LYS A 158 17.05 23.29 0.66
N GLN A 159 17.66 23.94 -0.33
CA GLN A 159 17.76 25.41 -0.37
C GLN A 159 16.38 26.10 -0.39
N ILE A 160 15.43 25.56 -1.17
CA ILE A 160 14.05 26.05 -1.19
C ILE A 160 13.41 25.82 0.18
N ALA A 161 13.55 24.61 0.74
CA ALA A 161 12.99 24.26 2.04
C ALA A 161 13.54 25.16 3.15
N THR A 162 14.83 25.48 3.18
CA THR A 162 15.44 26.37 4.18
C THR A 162 14.83 27.78 4.10
N LYS A 163 14.77 28.36 2.90
CA LYS A 163 14.15 29.69 2.68
C LYS A 163 12.69 29.71 3.10
N LEU A 164 11.92 28.68 2.74
CA LEU A 164 10.53 28.55 3.15
C LEU A 164 10.42 28.35 4.67
N SER A 165 11.34 27.61 5.29
CA SER A 165 11.33 27.34 6.72
C SER A 165 11.58 28.61 7.54
N GLU A 166 12.53 29.43 7.13
CA GLU A 166 12.79 30.75 7.74
C GLU A 166 11.59 31.69 7.57
N CYS A 167 10.94 31.65 6.41
CA CYS A 167 9.73 32.43 6.15
C CYS A 167 8.57 31.99 7.04
N ILE A 168 8.34 30.68 7.20
CA ILE A 168 7.31 30.11 8.07
C ILE A 168 7.61 30.43 9.53
N ALA A 169 8.86 30.27 9.96
CA ALA A 169 9.29 30.62 11.31
C ALA A 169 9.04 32.10 11.60
N THR A 170 9.39 32.98 10.66
CA THR A 170 9.25 34.42 10.82
C THR A 170 7.79 34.88 10.79
N LEU A 171 6.96 34.36 9.87
CA LEU A 171 5.59 34.83 9.69
C LEU A 171 4.57 34.06 10.50
N GLU A 172 4.69 32.74 10.65
CA GLU A 172 3.73 31.91 11.39
C GLU A 172 4.17 31.66 12.84
N GLY A 173 5.45 31.91 13.17
CA GLY A 173 5.99 31.59 14.49
C GLY A 173 5.92 30.09 14.78
N SER A 174 6.18 29.27 13.77
CA SER A 174 6.24 27.80 13.90
C SER A 174 7.52 27.25 13.28
N ARG A 175 8.07 26.18 13.86
CA ARG A 175 9.24 25.47 13.33
C ARG A 175 8.77 24.36 12.39
N PRO A 176 8.87 24.52 11.07
CA PRO A 176 8.53 23.43 10.16
C PRO A 176 9.61 22.34 10.21
N ALA A 177 9.18 21.09 9.96
CA ALA A 177 10.10 19.98 9.78
C ALA A 177 10.84 20.15 8.43
N LEU A 178 12.05 20.72 8.48
CA LEU A 178 12.86 21.04 7.31
C LEU A 178 13.08 19.81 6.41
N ASP A 179 13.33 18.65 6.99
CA ASP A 179 13.57 17.41 6.24
C ASP A 179 12.32 16.96 5.50
N THR A 180 11.16 16.99 6.15
CA THR A 180 9.86 16.66 5.53
C THR A 180 9.55 17.61 4.38
N LEU A 181 9.73 18.92 4.59
CA LEU A 181 9.54 19.93 3.54
C LEU A 181 10.50 19.73 2.37
N THR A 182 11.76 19.43 2.65
CA THR A 182 12.78 19.11 1.63
C THR A 182 12.37 17.90 0.80
N ARG A 183 11.92 16.81 1.44
CA ARG A 183 11.47 15.58 0.77
C ARG A 183 10.26 15.83 -0.14
N ILE A 184 9.28 16.61 0.31
CA ILE A 184 8.09 16.97 -0.48
C ILE A 184 8.48 17.81 -1.71
N ILE A 185 9.33 18.83 -1.53
CA ILE A 185 9.78 19.66 -2.66
C ILE A 185 10.57 18.82 -3.65
N TRP A 186 11.49 18.00 -3.16
CA TRP A 186 12.31 17.12 -3.98
C TRP A 186 11.46 16.10 -4.77
N SER A 187 10.44 15.51 -4.13
CA SER A 187 9.61 14.48 -4.74
C SER A 187 8.83 14.99 -5.95
N VAL A 188 8.45 16.27 -5.96
CA VAL A 188 7.82 16.94 -7.10
C VAL A 188 8.85 17.47 -8.10
N GLN A 189 9.92 18.11 -7.60
CA GLN A 189 10.95 18.73 -8.43
C GLN A 189 11.56 17.75 -9.44
N LYS A 190 11.83 16.50 -9.03
CA LYS A 190 12.42 15.49 -9.93
C LYS A 190 11.56 15.18 -11.16
N HIS A 191 10.24 15.36 -11.09
CA HIS A 191 9.32 15.12 -12.20
C HIS A 191 9.30 16.26 -13.23
N LEU A 192 9.82 17.43 -12.86
CA LEU A 192 9.96 18.60 -13.75
C LEU A 192 11.27 18.55 -14.56
N LEU A 193 12.17 17.61 -14.25
CA LEU A 193 13.44 17.46 -14.94
C LEU A 193 13.28 16.51 -16.14
N LYS A 194 13.89 16.90 -17.27
CA LYS A 194 13.85 16.15 -18.53
C LYS A 194 14.74 14.92 -18.47
N ASP A 195 16.00 15.14 -18.11
CA ASP A 195 16.98 14.10 -17.85
C ASP A 195 17.16 13.93 -16.33
N LEU A 196 16.92 12.70 -15.86
CA LEU A 196 17.10 12.33 -14.47
C LEU A 196 17.87 11.01 -14.45
N SER A 197 19.20 11.08 -14.53
CA SER A 197 20.00 9.87 -14.36
C SER A 197 19.69 9.21 -13.01
N PRO A 198 19.68 7.87 -12.90
CA PRO A 198 19.39 7.17 -11.65
C PRO A 198 20.28 7.62 -10.47
N MET A 199 21.51 8.09 -10.74
CA MET A 199 22.39 8.68 -9.72
C MET A 199 21.93 10.06 -9.24
N GLN A 200 21.43 10.92 -10.13
CA GLN A 200 20.89 12.24 -9.77
C GLN A 200 19.49 12.16 -9.14
N ALA A 201 18.78 11.06 -9.42
CA ALA A 201 17.48 10.73 -8.87
C ALA A 201 17.54 10.16 -7.45
N LYS A 202 18.74 9.84 -6.92
CA LYS A 202 18.88 9.20 -5.61
C LYS A 202 18.88 10.25 -4.51
N SER A 203 17.86 10.22 -3.65
CA SER A 203 17.85 10.98 -2.40
C SER A 203 18.91 10.39 -1.45
N PRO A 204 19.74 11.23 -0.79
CA PRO A 204 20.70 10.76 0.21
C PRO A 204 20.05 10.18 1.48
N TYR A 205 18.73 10.26 1.62
CA TYR A 205 17.98 9.83 2.80
C TYR A 205 16.77 8.94 2.50
N ASP A 206 16.64 8.45 1.27
CA ASP A 206 15.59 7.51 0.89
C ASP A 206 16.08 6.07 1.13
N GLU A 207 15.79 5.55 2.31
CA GLU A 207 15.65 4.10 2.47
C GLU A 207 14.25 3.72 1.99
N TYR A 208 14.15 3.17 0.78
CA TYR A 208 12.90 2.61 0.25
C TYR A 208 12.54 1.33 1.02
N ASP A 209 11.89 1.51 2.16
CA ASP A 209 11.64 0.45 3.13
C ASP A 209 10.36 -0.35 2.81
N SER A 210 10.03 -1.32 3.67
CA SER A 210 8.87 -2.17 3.49
C SER A 210 7.54 -1.41 3.56
N ILE A 211 7.45 -0.31 4.33
CA ILE A 211 6.22 0.49 4.39
C ILE A 211 6.09 1.38 3.16
N ASP A 212 7.19 1.94 2.64
CA ASP A 212 7.18 2.68 1.37
C ASP A 212 6.72 1.77 0.22
N LYS A 213 7.20 0.52 0.17
CA LYS A 213 6.74 -0.47 -0.82
C LYS A 213 5.23 -0.68 -0.79
N LEU A 214 4.66 -0.80 0.41
CA LEU A 214 3.22 -1.02 0.57
C LEU A 214 2.41 0.26 0.24
N ILE A 215 2.89 1.45 0.66
CA ILE A 215 2.29 2.74 0.29
C ILE A 215 2.25 2.90 -1.23
N VAL A 216 3.39 2.69 -1.87
CA VAL A 216 3.56 2.87 -3.32
C VAL A 216 2.70 1.88 -4.09
N LYS A 217 2.70 0.59 -3.71
CA LYS A 217 1.79 -0.40 -4.30
C LYS A 217 0.33 0.05 -4.21
N THR A 218 -0.09 0.46 -3.01
CA THR A 218 -1.47 0.91 -2.74
C THR A 218 -1.83 2.14 -3.58
N GLN A 219 -0.91 3.10 -3.70
CA GLN A 219 -1.12 4.31 -4.49
C GLN A 219 -1.25 4.01 -5.98
N LEU A 220 -0.42 3.11 -6.53
CA LEU A 220 -0.49 2.71 -7.93
C LEU A 220 -1.79 2.00 -8.26
N GLU A 221 -2.25 1.09 -7.41
CA GLU A 221 -3.53 0.39 -7.57
C GLU A 221 -4.70 1.39 -7.59
N LEU A 222 -4.74 2.29 -6.61
CA LEU A 222 -5.78 3.33 -6.55
C LEU A 222 -5.79 4.22 -7.80
N THR A 223 -4.61 4.59 -8.31
CA THR A 223 -4.49 5.54 -9.44
C THR A 223 -4.45 4.85 -10.81
N ALA A 224 -4.57 3.53 -10.89
CA ALA A 224 -4.38 2.76 -12.11
C ALA A 224 -5.37 3.16 -13.22
N ASN A 225 -6.67 3.12 -12.92
CA ASN A 225 -7.77 3.29 -13.89
C ASN A 225 -8.14 4.76 -14.21
N GLY A 226 -7.26 5.71 -13.92
CA GLY A 226 -7.52 7.13 -14.23
C GLY A 226 -8.44 7.85 -13.22
N GLU A 227 -8.74 7.26 -12.06
CA GLU A 227 -9.35 8.00 -10.96
C GLU A 227 -8.43 9.16 -10.51
N ASN A 228 -8.88 10.36 -10.84
CA ASN A 228 -8.22 11.62 -10.53
C ASN A 228 -8.44 11.98 -9.06
N PHE A 229 -7.49 11.59 -8.19
CA PHE A 229 -7.54 11.95 -6.78
C PHE A 229 -6.72 13.19 -6.45
N GLU A 230 -7.36 14.12 -5.76
CA GLU A 230 -6.64 15.12 -4.98
C GLU A 230 -5.76 14.47 -3.92
N PRO A 231 -4.59 15.06 -3.60
CA PRO A 231 -3.68 14.54 -2.58
C PRO A 231 -4.35 14.19 -1.24
N SER A 232 -5.25 15.04 -0.75
CA SER A 232 -5.94 14.81 0.53
C SER A 232 -6.84 13.57 0.49
N LEU A 233 -7.53 13.33 -0.63
CA LEU A 233 -8.37 12.17 -0.83
C LEU A 233 -7.54 10.91 -1.06
N LEU A 234 -6.49 10.99 -1.87
CA LEU A 234 -5.56 9.89 -2.12
C LEU A 234 -4.90 9.40 -0.82
N LYS A 235 -4.43 10.34 0.02
CA LYS A 235 -3.88 10.04 1.35
C LYS A 235 -4.88 9.27 2.22
N ARG A 236 -6.16 9.68 2.24
CA ARG A 236 -7.22 8.99 3.00
C ARG A 236 -7.50 7.59 2.45
N LYS A 237 -7.62 7.43 1.13
CA LYS A 237 -7.84 6.12 0.50
C LYS A 237 -6.68 5.16 0.76
N ILE A 238 -5.42 5.62 0.63
CA ILE A 238 -4.24 4.80 0.94
C ILE A 238 -4.26 4.38 2.41
N LEU A 239 -4.48 5.30 3.34
CA LEU A 239 -4.51 4.97 4.78
C LEU A 239 -5.61 3.94 5.10
N SER A 240 -6.78 4.05 4.46
CA SER A 240 -7.86 3.06 4.61
C SER A 240 -7.43 1.66 4.16
N LYS A 241 -6.81 1.56 2.97
CA LYS A 241 -6.34 0.28 2.41
C LYS A 241 -5.18 -0.30 3.23
N LEU A 242 -4.24 0.52 3.70
CA LEU A 242 -3.18 0.12 4.64
C LEU A 242 -3.74 -0.43 5.95
N ASN A 243 -4.73 0.25 6.55
CA ASN A 243 -5.37 -0.22 7.78
C ASN A 243 -5.98 -1.61 7.61
N ALA A 244 -6.59 -1.87 6.45
CA ALA A 244 -7.15 -3.18 6.16
C ALA A 244 -6.04 -4.25 5.95
N TYR A 245 -4.89 -3.93 5.32
CA TYR A 245 -3.72 -4.82 5.32
C TYR A 245 -3.24 -5.16 6.73
N PHE A 246 -3.15 -4.17 7.63
CA PHE A 246 -2.69 -4.40 9.01
C PHE A 246 -3.67 -5.23 9.84
N LYS A 247 -4.96 -5.22 9.50
CA LYS A 247 -5.99 -6.06 10.12
C LYS A 247 -5.88 -7.54 9.74
N ILE A 248 -5.13 -7.92 8.71
CA ILE A 248 -4.92 -9.34 8.32
C ILE A 248 -4.30 -10.16 9.46
N LYS A 249 -3.59 -9.51 10.37
CA LYS A 249 -3.09 -10.13 11.60
C LYS A 249 -4.18 -10.82 12.44
N THR A 250 -5.45 -10.41 12.34
CA THR A 250 -6.54 -11.10 13.05
C THR A 250 -6.77 -12.48 12.46
N LEU A 251 -6.93 -12.60 11.14
CA LEU A 251 -7.09 -13.89 10.45
C LEU A 251 -5.88 -14.82 10.64
N ALA A 252 -4.67 -14.26 10.72
CA ALA A 252 -3.47 -15.04 10.98
C ALA A 252 -3.41 -15.56 12.43
N LYS A 253 -3.90 -14.79 13.41
CA LYS A 253 -3.99 -15.23 14.81
C LYS A 253 -5.01 -16.33 15.01
N ASP A 254 -6.11 -16.27 14.27
CA ASP A 254 -7.20 -17.23 14.35
C ASP A 254 -6.92 -18.49 13.52
N SER A 255 -5.73 -18.60 12.90
CA SER A 255 -5.37 -19.68 11.96
C SER A 255 -6.46 -19.90 10.92
N GLN A 256 -6.86 -18.82 10.22
CA GLN A 256 -7.90 -18.84 9.19
C GLN A 256 -7.40 -18.38 7.81
N LEU A 257 -6.24 -17.71 7.76
CA LEU A 257 -5.77 -17.04 6.55
C LEU A 257 -5.59 -18.02 5.36
N THR A 258 -5.15 -19.25 5.61
CA THR A 258 -4.91 -20.22 4.52
C THR A 258 -6.21 -20.72 3.95
N SER A 259 -7.19 -21.09 4.80
CA SER A 259 -8.50 -21.51 4.31
C SER A 259 -9.23 -20.37 3.61
N THR A 260 -9.24 -19.16 4.18
CA THR A 260 -9.92 -18.01 3.55
C THR A 260 -9.36 -17.73 2.15
N LEU A 261 -8.03 -17.74 1.98
CA LEU A 261 -7.42 -17.56 0.66
C LEU A 261 -7.79 -18.68 -0.31
N SER A 262 -7.79 -19.93 0.18
CA SER A 262 -8.11 -21.10 -0.64
C SER A 262 -9.56 -21.09 -1.11
N MET A 263 -10.50 -20.73 -0.22
CA MET A 263 -11.93 -20.61 -0.52
C MET A 263 -12.21 -19.48 -1.53
N ILE A 264 -11.61 -18.30 -1.35
CA ILE A 264 -11.75 -17.19 -2.32
C ILE A 264 -11.25 -17.61 -3.70
N LEU A 265 -10.06 -18.24 -3.76
CA LEU A 265 -9.47 -18.68 -5.02
C LEU A 265 -10.33 -19.77 -5.69
N ALA A 266 -10.86 -20.71 -4.91
CA ALA A 266 -11.75 -21.75 -5.39
C ALA A 266 -13.07 -21.21 -5.96
N GLU A 267 -13.73 -20.29 -5.26
CA GLU A 267 -14.94 -19.63 -5.78
C GLU A 267 -14.68 -18.94 -7.12
N LYS A 268 -13.53 -18.27 -7.26
CA LYS A 268 -13.17 -17.54 -8.48
C LYS A 268 -12.86 -18.47 -9.65
N LEU A 269 -12.10 -19.53 -9.41
CA LEU A 269 -11.56 -20.40 -10.46
C LEU A 269 -12.44 -21.60 -10.80
N TYR A 270 -13.45 -21.93 -9.99
CA TYR A 270 -14.25 -23.13 -10.23
C TYR A 270 -14.93 -23.16 -11.60
N HIS A 271 -15.54 -22.05 -12.02
CA HIS A 271 -16.26 -22.01 -13.30
C HIS A 271 -15.34 -22.15 -14.52
N SER A 272 -14.05 -21.85 -14.37
CA SER A 272 -13.00 -22.03 -15.38
C SER A 272 -12.15 -23.29 -15.17
N SER A 273 -12.50 -24.12 -14.17
CA SER A 273 -11.80 -25.38 -13.89
C SER A 273 -12.09 -26.45 -14.94
N LEU A 274 -11.10 -27.31 -15.21
CA LEU A 274 -11.27 -28.46 -16.11
C LEU A 274 -12.40 -29.39 -15.65
N ILE A 275 -12.63 -29.49 -14.34
CA ILE A 275 -13.71 -30.31 -13.77
C ILE A 275 -15.08 -29.73 -14.18
N SER A 276 -15.25 -28.42 -14.09
CA SER A 276 -16.50 -27.77 -14.52
C SER A 276 -16.73 -27.88 -16.04
N CYS A 277 -15.67 -27.75 -16.83
CA CYS A 277 -15.77 -27.65 -18.29
C CYS A 277 -15.73 -28.99 -19.06
N HIS A 278 -15.12 -30.05 -18.53
CA HIS A 278 -14.85 -31.28 -19.29
C HIS A 278 -15.50 -32.54 -18.74
N PHE A 279 -15.95 -32.54 -17.48
CA PHE A 279 -16.60 -33.70 -16.89
C PHE A 279 -18.09 -33.69 -17.24
N SER A 280 -18.63 -34.87 -17.53
CA SER A 280 -20.07 -35.04 -17.70
C SER A 280 -20.81 -34.65 -16.42
N LEU A 281 -22.09 -34.31 -16.56
CA LEU A 281 -22.92 -33.98 -15.40
C LEU A 281 -22.96 -35.12 -14.37
N LYS A 282 -22.93 -36.38 -14.82
CA LYS A 282 -22.92 -37.56 -13.95
C LYS A 282 -21.63 -37.66 -13.14
N GLU A 283 -20.48 -37.48 -13.79
CA GLU A 283 -19.19 -37.54 -13.12
C GLU A 283 -19.03 -36.40 -12.11
N ARG A 284 -19.47 -35.18 -12.45
CA ARG A 284 -19.48 -34.05 -11.51
C ARG A 284 -20.32 -34.34 -10.28
N HIS A 285 -21.55 -34.81 -10.46
CA HIS A 285 -22.40 -35.19 -9.33
C HIS A 285 -21.79 -36.32 -8.48
N ALA A 286 -21.11 -37.31 -9.09
CA ALA A 286 -20.45 -38.38 -8.34
C ALA A 286 -19.33 -37.82 -7.45
N ILE A 287 -18.48 -36.95 -8.00
CA ILE A 287 -17.39 -36.29 -7.26
C ILE A 287 -17.97 -35.41 -6.14
N GLU A 288 -18.93 -34.54 -6.44
CA GLU A 288 -19.56 -33.67 -5.46
C GLU A 288 -20.24 -34.46 -4.34
N ALA A 289 -20.97 -35.52 -4.70
CA ALA A 289 -21.65 -36.38 -3.73
C ALA A 289 -20.68 -37.14 -2.85
N PHE A 290 -19.49 -37.49 -3.35
CA PHE A 290 -18.41 -38.05 -2.54
C PHE A 290 -17.83 -37.02 -1.58
N ILE A 291 -17.49 -35.82 -2.06
CA ILE A 291 -16.94 -34.75 -1.21
C ILE A 291 -17.93 -34.36 -0.11
N ARG A 292 -19.21 -34.13 -0.44
CA ARG A 292 -20.24 -33.75 0.55
C ARG A 292 -20.43 -34.84 1.61
N HIS A 293 -20.36 -36.11 1.22
CA HIS A 293 -20.38 -37.22 2.17
C HIS A 293 -19.20 -37.16 3.14
N GLN A 294 -17.99 -36.94 2.63
CA GLN A 294 -16.80 -36.82 3.48
C GLN A 294 -16.85 -35.61 4.41
N ILE A 295 -17.37 -34.48 3.94
CA ILE A 295 -17.55 -33.27 4.76
C ILE A 295 -18.58 -33.55 5.88
N GLU A 296 -19.70 -34.19 5.56
CA GLU A 296 -20.74 -34.53 6.55
C GLU A 296 -20.20 -35.46 7.63
N MET A 297 -19.43 -36.48 7.23
CA MET A 297 -18.75 -37.36 8.19
C MET A 297 -17.68 -36.61 8.99
N GLY A 298 -17.06 -35.57 8.43
CA GLY A 298 -16.13 -34.71 9.16
C GLY A 298 -16.80 -33.80 10.18
N LYS A 299 -18.06 -33.39 9.96
CA LYS A 299 -18.84 -32.51 10.86
C LYS A 299 -19.14 -33.14 12.23
N THR A 300 -19.22 -34.47 12.31
CA THR A 300 -19.45 -35.16 13.58
C THR A 300 -18.26 -35.05 14.54
N ASN A 301 -17.08 -34.66 14.03
CA ASN A 301 -15.94 -34.25 14.83
C ASN A 301 -15.83 -32.72 14.84
N ALA A 302 -15.21 -32.13 15.88
CA ALA A 302 -14.94 -30.70 15.97
C ALA A 302 -13.97 -30.13 14.89
N LEU A 303 -13.71 -30.90 13.82
CA LEU A 303 -12.70 -30.75 12.76
C LEU A 303 -13.00 -29.66 11.71
N LEU A 304 -14.02 -28.83 11.86
CA LEU A 304 -14.29 -27.73 10.92
C LEU A 304 -14.02 -26.34 11.49
N THR A 305 -13.46 -26.28 12.71
CA THR A 305 -13.30 -25.04 13.47
C THR A 305 -12.00 -24.28 13.17
N SER A 306 -10.91 -24.95 12.77
CA SER A 306 -9.57 -24.35 12.51
C SER A 306 -9.03 -24.67 11.10
N ASP A 307 -8.04 -23.90 10.60
CA ASP A 307 -7.34 -24.23 9.34
C ASP A 307 -6.69 -25.60 9.37
N GLU A 308 -6.10 -26.00 10.49
CA GLU A 308 -5.40 -27.29 10.62
C GLU A 308 -6.36 -28.44 10.34
N HIS A 309 -7.53 -28.42 10.95
CA HIS A 309 -8.51 -29.47 10.76
C HIS A 309 -9.12 -29.47 9.34
N ARG A 310 -9.33 -28.29 8.73
CA ARG A 310 -9.79 -28.20 7.33
C ARG A 310 -8.76 -28.77 6.37
N LEU A 311 -7.47 -28.47 6.59
CA LEU A 311 -6.38 -29.01 5.78
C LEU A 311 -6.28 -30.53 5.93
N GLU A 312 -6.47 -31.06 7.13
CA GLU A 312 -6.54 -32.51 7.38
C GLU A 312 -7.70 -33.16 6.63
N LEU A 313 -8.91 -32.59 6.72
CA LEU A 313 -10.09 -33.08 5.98
C LEU A 313 -9.82 -33.12 4.47
N ILE A 314 -9.18 -32.09 3.91
CA ILE A 314 -8.85 -32.04 2.48
C ILE A 314 -7.81 -33.10 2.12
N GLN A 315 -6.74 -33.22 2.89
CA GLN A 315 -5.72 -34.26 2.67
C GLN A 315 -6.31 -35.66 2.71
N ARG A 316 -7.26 -35.89 3.63
CA ARG A 316 -8.02 -37.13 3.71
C ARG A 316 -8.87 -37.36 2.47
N ILE A 317 -9.68 -36.37 2.04
CA ILE A 317 -10.53 -36.51 0.84
C ILE A 317 -9.66 -36.83 -0.39
N LEU A 318 -8.52 -36.16 -0.54
CA LEU A 318 -7.54 -36.42 -1.60
C LEU A 318 -6.97 -37.85 -1.54
N ALA A 319 -6.61 -38.32 -0.34
CA ALA A 319 -6.09 -39.67 -0.13
C ALA A 319 -7.16 -40.73 -0.44
N LEU A 320 -8.37 -40.58 0.08
CA LEU A 320 -9.48 -41.51 -0.14
C LEU A 320 -9.88 -41.57 -1.62
N TYR A 321 -9.88 -40.43 -2.31
CA TYR A 321 -10.10 -40.40 -3.76
C TYR A 321 -9.05 -41.23 -4.51
N THR A 322 -7.78 -41.10 -4.12
CA THR A 322 -6.67 -41.86 -4.75
C THR A 322 -6.79 -43.36 -4.47
N ILE A 323 -7.20 -43.74 -3.26
CA ILE A 323 -7.42 -45.15 -2.88
C ILE A 323 -8.63 -45.73 -3.62
N ALA A 324 -9.66 -44.92 -3.86
CA ALA A 324 -10.91 -45.36 -4.48
C ALA A 324 -10.72 -45.98 -5.89
N GLU A 325 -9.68 -45.59 -6.61
CA GLU A 325 -9.30 -46.15 -7.91
C GLU A 325 -9.03 -47.66 -7.84
N GLY A 326 -8.42 -48.12 -6.74
CA GLY A 326 -8.06 -49.52 -6.52
C GLY A 326 -9.18 -50.37 -5.91
N LEU A 327 -10.34 -49.79 -5.61
CA LEU A 327 -11.41 -50.53 -4.92
C LEU A 327 -12.01 -51.61 -5.83
N PRO A 328 -12.32 -52.80 -5.28
CA PRO A 328 -13.11 -53.81 -5.99
C PRO A 328 -14.45 -53.20 -6.41
N LYS A 329 -14.90 -53.35 -7.66
CA LYS A 329 -16.14 -52.70 -8.15
C LYS A 329 -17.42 -53.53 -7.95
N ASN A 330 -17.29 -54.84 -7.72
CA ASN A 330 -18.38 -55.80 -7.75
C ASN A 330 -18.64 -56.47 -6.39
N LEU A 331 -18.40 -55.75 -5.30
CA LEU A 331 -18.57 -56.29 -3.95
C LEU A 331 -20.02 -56.09 -3.50
N ASP A 332 -20.71 -57.18 -3.15
CA ASP A 332 -22.07 -57.08 -2.61
C ASP A 332 -22.08 -56.49 -1.18
N ARG A 333 -23.23 -55.97 -0.75
CA ARG A 333 -23.37 -55.33 0.57
C ARG A 333 -23.00 -56.27 1.73
N GLY A 334 -23.30 -57.56 1.63
CA GLY A 334 -22.99 -58.54 2.68
C GLY A 334 -21.48 -58.80 2.78
N ALA A 335 -20.78 -58.89 1.64
CA ALA A 335 -19.34 -59.00 1.58
C ALA A 335 -18.64 -57.75 2.13
N LEU A 336 -19.19 -56.57 1.86
CA LEU A 336 -18.64 -55.30 2.36
C LEU A 336 -18.78 -55.19 3.87
N LEU A 337 -19.94 -55.54 4.43
CA LEU A 337 -20.14 -55.59 5.88
C LEU A 337 -19.19 -56.58 6.56
N ARG A 338 -18.99 -57.76 5.97
CA ARG A 338 -17.99 -58.73 6.47
C ARG A 338 -16.57 -58.14 6.46
N ALA A 339 -16.21 -57.38 5.43
CA ALA A 339 -14.92 -56.69 5.36
C ALA A 339 -14.80 -55.63 6.45
N ILE A 340 -15.83 -54.79 6.66
CA ILE A 340 -15.85 -53.78 7.73
C ILE A 340 -15.67 -54.43 9.11
N HIS A 341 -16.39 -55.53 9.38
CA HIS A 341 -16.26 -56.27 10.64
C HIS A 341 -14.86 -56.87 10.80
N ALA A 342 -14.27 -57.41 9.73
CA ALA A 342 -12.92 -57.95 9.77
C ALA A 342 -11.87 -56.86 10.09
N VAL A 343 -11.98 -55.68 9.48
CA VAL A 343 -11.08 -54.54 9.80
C VAL A 343 -11.25 -54.10 11.26
N LYS A 344 -12.49 -54.04 11.76
CA LYS A 344 -12.82 -53.73 13.16
C LYS A 344 -12.18 -54.71 14.14
N GLU A 345 -12.27 -56.01 13.86
CA GLU A 345 -11.61 -57.03 14.68
C GLU A 345 -10.08 -56.92 14.63
N CYS A 346 -9.50 -56.58 13.48
CA CYS A 346 -8.06 -56.43 13.31
C CYS A 346 -7.48 -55.26 14.11
N GLN A 347 -8.22 -54.15 14.28
CA GLN A 347 -7.80 -53.04 15.17
C GLN A 347 -7.56 -53.51 16.61
N SER A 348 -8.27 -54.53 17.07
CA SER A 348 -8.12 -55.12 18.41
C SER A 348 -7.06 -56.22 18.52
N LYS A 349 -6.65 -56.84 17.39
CA LYS A 349 -5.83 -58.07 17.36
C LYS A 349 -4.47 -57.93 16.65
N GLN A 350 -4.12 -56.76 16.12
CA GLN A 350 -2.84 -56.41 15.46
C GLN A 350 -2.38 -57.30 14.27
N LEU A 351 -3.25 -58.15 13.70
CA LEU A 351 -2.97 -58.81 12.40
C LEU A 351 -3.78 -58.15 11.28
N PRO A 352 -3.18 -57.85 10.11
CA PRO A 352 -3.93 -57.38 8.95
C PRO A 352 -4.84 -58.51 8.43
N PRO A 353 -6.11 -58.20 8.09
CA PRO A 353 -7.03 -59.20 7.56
C PRO A 353 -6.58 -59.64 6.16
N ASN A 354 -6.83 -60.90 5.81
CA ASN A 354 -6.59 -61.41 4.45
C ASN A 354 -7.68 -60.86 3.50
N MET A 355 -7.46 -59.65 2.99
CA MET A 355 -8.36 -58.96 2.07
C MET A 355 -7.58 -58.05 1.11
N ASP A 356 -8.29 -57.50 0.12
CA ASP A 356 -7.72 -56.51 -0.80
C ASP A 356 -7.14 -55.30 -0.05
N GLN A 357 -5.92 -54.90 -0.43
CA GLN A 357 -5.17 -53.87 0.28
C GLN A 357 -5.84 -52.49 0.16
N ALA A 358 -6.40 -52.14 -1.01
CA ALA A 358 -7.08 -50.87 -1.20
C ALA A 358 -8.38 -50.83 -0.38
N LEU A 359 -9.13 -51.93 -0.36
CA LEU A 359 -10.32 -52.09 0.48
C LEU A 359 -9.99 -51.97 1.97
N PHE A 360 -8.92 -52.63 2.43
CA PHE A 360 -8.46 -52.54 3.82
C PHE A 360 -8.11 -51.10 4.20
N VAL A 361 -7.27 -50.44 3.41
CA VAL A 361 -6.81 -49.06 3.67
C VAL A 361 -7.98 -48.09 3.64
N PHE A 362 -8.91 -48.23 2.68
CA PHE A 362 -10.09 -47.38 2.57
C PHE A 362 -10.99 -47.51 3.81
N ILE A 363 -11.37 -48.74 4.18
CA ILE A 363 -12.22 -48.98 5.36
C ILE A 363 -11.53 -48.47 6.63
N ASN A 364 -10.24 -48.74 6.79
CA ASN A 364 -9.50 -48.31 7.98
C ASN A 364 -9.41 -46.77 8.08
N ALA A 365 -9.19 -46.08 6.95
CA ALA A 365 -9.19 -44.61 6.90
C ALA A 365 -10.58 -44.02 7.20
N GLU A 366 -11.65 -44.65 6.70
CA GLU A 366 -13.02 -44.24 7.01
C GLU A 366 -13.34 -44.42 8.50
N MET A 367 -13.03 -45.59 9.06
CA MET A 367 -13.23 -45.90 10.48
C MET A 367 -12.47 -44.96 11.40
N HIS A 368 -11.25 -44.54 11.04
CA HIS A 368 -10.44 -43.64 11.86
C HIS A 368 -11.12 -42.28 12.09
N LEU A 369 -11.93 -41.79 11.15
CA LEU A 369 -12.65 -40.52 11.31
C LEU A 369 -13.93 -40.66 12.11
N MET A 370 -14.46 -41.86 12.26
CA MET A 370 -15.65 -42.10 13.07
C MET A 370 -15.30 -42.43 14.54
N HIS A 371 -14.01 -42.49 14.87
CA HIS A 371 -13.52 -42.80 16.23
C HIS A 371 -13.48 -41.55 17.11
N ASP A 372 -14.62 -41.25 17.72
CA ASP A 372 -14.68 -40.61 19.04
C ASP A 372 -15.26 -41.66 20.03
N GLU A 373 -14.34 -42.44 20.61
CA GLU A 373 -14.40 -43.35 21.77
C GLU A 373 -15.58 -44.31 22.04
N LYS A 374 -16.64 -44.40 21.24
CA LYS A 374 -17.69 -45.43 21.45
C LYS A 374 -17.99 -46.17 20.16
N ALA A 375 -18.03 -47.51 20.29
CA ALA A 375 -18.19 -48.49 19.21
C ALA A 375 -18.99 -47.97 18.02
N LEU A 376 -18.44 -48.11 16.80
CA LEU A 376 -19.19 -47.92 15.56
C LEU A 376 -20.55 -48.61 15.71
N ASP A 377 -21.60 -47.80 15.79
CA ASP A 377 -22.97 -48.25 15.73
C ASP A 377 -23.33 -48.62 14.29
N SER A 378 -24.55 -49.10 14.08
CA SER A 378 -25.05 -49.41 12.73
C SER A 378 -25.01 -48.21 11.78
N GLY A 379 -24.97 -46.97 12.30
CA GLY A 379 -24.89 -45.75 11.51
C GLY A 379 -23.51 -45.55 10.90
N ALA A 380 -22.44 -45.83 11.65
CA ALA A 380 -21.07 -45.73 11.17
C ALA A 380 -20.74 -46.79 10.09
N GLU A 381 -21.24 -48.01 10.24
CA GLU A 381 -21.09 -49.06 9.22
C GLU A 381 -21.79 -48.67 7.90
N GLU A 382 -23.02 -48.14 8.00
CA GLU A 382 -23.76 -47.67 6.82
C GLU A 382 -23.05 -46.47 6.15
N ALA A 383 -22.44 -45.57 6.93
CA ALA A 383 -21.67 -44.46 6.39
C ALA A 383 -20.45 -44.93 5.58
N ILE A 384 -19.76 -45.98 6.03
CA ILE A 384 -18.64 -46.60 5.28
C ILE A 384 -19.16 -47.27 4.00
N VAL A 385 -20.32 -47.94 4.06
CA VAL A 385 -20.97 -48.54 2.89
C VAL A 385 -21.28 -47.47 1.84
N ILE A 386 -21.86 -46.33 2.25
CA ILE A 386 -22.16 -45.20 1.37
C ILE A 386 -20.87 -44.59 0.80
N ALA A 387 -19.83 -44.42 1.62
CA ALA A 387 -18.54 -43.89 1.17
C ALA A 387 -17.92 -44.79 0.10
N TYR A 388 -17.94 -46.11 0.30
CA TYR A 388 -17.46 -47.09 -0.68
C TYR A 388 -18.27 -47.04 -1.99
N GLN A 389 -19.60 -47.02 -1.92
CA GLN A 389 -20.47 -46.94 -3.10
C GLN A 389 -20.21 -45.67 -3.93
N LYS A 390 -19.99 -44.54 -3.24
CA LYS A 390 -19.60 -43.28 -3.89
C LYS A 390 -18.19 -43.39 -4.48
N GLY A 391 -17.26 -43.97 -3.74
CA GLY A 391 -15.86 -44.18 -4.15
C GLY A 391 -15.71 -44.97 -5.44
N ILE A 392 -16.37 -46.13 -5.56
CA ILE A 392 -16.28 -46.97 -6.78
C ILE A 392 -16.89 -46.31 -8.03
N SER A 393 -17.69 -45.25 -7.85
CA SER A 393 -18.32 -44.49 -8.92
C SER A 393 -17.50 -43.29 -9.40
N LEU A 394 -16.35 -43.02 -8.75
CA LEU A 394 -15.51 -41.88 -9.09
C LEU A 394 -14.80 -42.08 -10.45
N PRO A 395 -14.70 -41.01 -11.27
CA PRO A 395 -13.89 -41.04 -12.48
C PRO A 395 -12.39 -41.07 -12.15
N MET A 396 -11.56 -41.49 -13.10
CA MET A 396 -10.09 -41.40 -12.95
C MET A 396 -9.61 -39.98 -13.26
N LEU A 397 -8.70 -39.45 -12.44
CA LEU A 397 -8.09 -38.13 -12.65
C LEU A 397 -6.65 -38.24 -13.13
N SER A 398 -6.32 -37.51 -14.18
CA SER A 398 -4.94 -37.17 -14.53
C SER A 398 -4.32 -36.27 -13.45
N SER A 399 -2.98 -36.19 -13.42
CA SER A 399 -2.26 -35.34 -12.46
C SER A 399 -2.70 -33.87 -12.51
N SER A 400 -3.02 -33.34 -13.69
CA SER A 400 -3.56 -31.97 -13.86
C SER A 400 -4.97 -31.80 -13.30
N GLN A 401 -5.76 -32.87 -13.24
CA GLN A 401 -7.13 -32.85 -12.71
C GLN A 401 -7.15 -33.00 -11.18
N ILE A 402 -6.15 -33.65 -10.57
CA ILE A 402 -6.04 -33.77 -9.10
C ILE A 402 -5.93 -32.39 -8.43
N GLU A 403 -5.18 -31.47 -9.03
CA GLU A 403 -5.08 -30.10 -8.51
C GLU A 403 -6.41 -29.34 -8.59
N GLN A 404 -7.17 -29.57 -9.65
CA GLN A 404 -8.52 -29.01 -9.84
C GLN A 404 -9.53 -29.67 -8.89
N PHE A 405 -9.29 -30.92 -8.49
CA PHE A 405 -10.12 -31.60 -7.51
C PHE A 405 -9.98 -30.97 -6.13
N GLU A 406 -8.78 -30.58 -5.71
CA GLU A 406 -8.59 -29.83 -4.46
C GLU A 406 -9.35 -28.49 -4.46
N LEU A 407 -9.36 -27.78 -5.59
CA LEU A 407 -10.15 -26.56 -5.78
C LEU A 407 -11.65 -26.82 -5.55
N LEU A 408 -12.18 -27.91 -6.10
CA LEU A 408 -13.58 -28.30 -5.89
C LEU A 408 -13.88 -28.61 -4.42
N ILE A 409 -12.96 -29.28 -3.71
CA ILE A 409 -13.15 -29.56 -2.27
C ILE A 409 -13.31 -28.24 -1.50
N TRP A 410 -12.41 -27.27 -1.73
CA TRP A 410 -12.49 -25.95 -1.08
C TRP A 410 -13.79 -25.22 -1.40
N LYS A 411 -14.26 -25.29 -2.65
CA LYS A 411 -15.54 -24.69 -3.04
C LYS A 411 -16.71 -25.31 -2.28
N ILE A 412 -16.78 -26.63 -2.18
CA ILE A 412 -17.88 -27.30 -1.48
C ILE A 412 -17.83 -27.03 0.03
N ILE A 413 -16.63 -26.98 0.62
CA ILE A 413 -16.46 -26.57 2.03
C ILE A 413 -17.04 -25.17 2.25
N GLU A 414 -16.79 -24.23 1.35
CA GLU A 414 -17.37 -22.89 1.45
C GLU A 414 -18.90 -22.89 1.27
N GLU A 415 -19.43 -23.64 0.29
CA GLU A 415 -20.88 -23.74 0.07
C GLU A 415 -21.63 -24.34 1.28
N GLU A 416 -21.04 -25.34 1.93
CA GLU A 416 -21.62 -26.02 3.10
C GLU A 416 -21.45 -25.20 4.40
N GLY A 417 -20.34 -24.48 4.54
CA GLY A 417 -19.97 -23.77 5.77
C GLY A 417 -20.31 -22.28 5.77
N ASN A 418 -20.49 -21.66 4.60
CA ASN A 418 -20.66 -20.22 4.41
C ASN A 418 -19.60 -19.40 5.18
N LEU A 419 -18.34 -19.82 5.13
CA LEU A 419 -17.27 -19.33 6.00
C LEU A 419 -16.77 -17.95 5.57
N LEU A 420 -16.76 -17.64 4.27
CA LEU A 420 -16.37 -16.32 3.77
C LEU A 420 -17.32 -15.22 4.26
N SER A 421 -18.60 -15.52 4.51
CA SER A 421 -19.55 -14.55 5.08
C SER A 421 -19.19 -14.10 6.51
N HIS A 422 -18.44 -14.93 7.25
CA HIS A 422 -17.95 -14.62 8.58
C HIS A 422 -16.64 -13.82 8.55
N THR A 423 -15.97 -13.75 7.40
CA THR A 423 -14.76 -12.95 7.23
C THR A 423 -15.12 -11.47 7.19
N PRO A 424 -14.41 -10.59 7.92
CA PRO A 424 -14.67 -9.16 7.90
C PRO A 424 -14.70 -8.61 6.46
N SER A 425 -15.78 -7.92 6.09
CA SER A 425 -16.00 -7.41 4.73
C SER A 425 -14.88 -6.47 4.24
N THR A 426 -14.14 -5.85 5.15
CA THR A 426 -12.97 -5.01 4.81
C THR A 426 -11.74 -5.81 4.37
N LEU A 427 -11.67 -7.11 4.68
CA LEU A 427 -10.52 -7.96 4.38
C LEU A 427 -10.68 -8.71 3.05
N LEU A 428 -11.90 -9.15 2.72
CA LEU A 428 -12.17 -9.90 1.48
C LEU A 428 -11.64 -9.21 0.22
N PRO A 429 -11.83 -7.89 0.00
CA PRO A 429 -11.30 -7.22 -1.19
C PRO A 429 -9.76 -7.28 -1.26
N ILE A 430 -9.07 -7.18 -0.13
CA ILE A 430 -7.60 -7.22 -0.10
C ILE A 430 -7.09 -8.62 -0.39
N LEU A 431 -7.70 -9.64 0.22
CA LEU A 431 -7.34 -11.03 -0.02
C LEU A 431 -7.55 -11.41 -1.49
N LYS A 432 -8.70 -11.02 -2.07
CA LYS A 432 -9.00 -11.21 -3.48
C LYS A 432 -7.99 -10.50 -4.39
N GLN A 433 -7.69 -9.24 -4.09
CA GLN A 433 -6.72 -8.46 -4.85
C GLN A 433 -5.34 -9.12 -4.88
N GLU A 434 -4.82 -9.57 -3.73
CA GLU A 434 -3.49 -10.19 -3.70
C GLU A 434 -3.46 -11.55 -4.39
N LEU A 435 -4.52 -12.36 -4.27
CA LEU A 435 -4.65 -13.59 -5.03
C LEU A 435 -4.62 -13.31 -6.53
N GLY A 436 -5.40 -12.32 -6.97
CA GLY A 436 -5.40 -11.85 -8.35
C GLY A 436 -4.00 -11.42 -8.79
N ASN A 437 -3.35 -10.52 -8.03
CA ASN A 437 -2.00 -10.03 -8.34
C ASN A 437 -0.99 -11.18 -8.53
N VAL A 438 -0.97 -12.15 -7.62
CA VAL A 438 -0.05 -13.31 -7.69
C VAL A 438 -0.33 -14.17 -8.91
N LEU A 439 -1.62 -14.46 -9.18
CA LEU A 439 -2.04 -15.26 -10.32
C LEU A 439 -1.75 -14.54 -11.66
N ILE A 440 -2.03 -13.24 -11.75
CA ILE A 440 -1.81 -12.41 -12.94
C ILE A 440 -0.31 -12.32 -13.26
N ASP A 441 0.54 -12.14 -12.26
CA ASP A 441 1.99 -12.11 -12.46
C ASP A 441 2.53 -13.49 -12.88
N ASN A 442 1.83 -14.59 -12.55
CA ASN A 442 2.26 -15.96 -12.81
C ASN A 442 1.10 -16.89 -13.20
N PRO A 443 0.48 -16.72 -14.39
CA PRO A 443 -0.77 -17.40 -14.76
C PRO A 443 -0.66 -18.92 -14.92
N LYS A 444 0.57 -19.45 -14.93
CA LYS A 444 0.86 -20.89 -15.03
C LYS A 444 1.16 -21.55 -13.68
N GLN A 445 1.13 -20.80 -12.57
CA GLN A 445 1.34 -21.38 -11.25
C GLN A 445 0.16 -22.25 -10.84
N SER A 446 0.47 -23.31 -10.09
CA SER A 446 -0.55 -24.15 -9.47
C SER A 446 -1.28 -23.40 -8.35
N PHE A 447 -2.51 -23.84 -8.06
CA PHE A 447 -3.36 -23.39 -6.95
C PHE A 447 -2.55 -23.25 -5.65
N LYS A 448 -1.82 -24.31 -5.26
CA LYS A 448 -0.98 -24.31 -4.04
C LYS A 448 0.12 -23.25 -4.07
N MET A 449 0.74 -23.03 -5.23
CA MET A 449 1.81 -22.03 -5.37
C MET A 449 1.28 -20.61 -5.31
N VAL A 450 0.08 -20.36 -5.83
CA VAL A 450 -0.61 -19.07 -5.70
C VAL A 450 -0.93 -18.78 -4.23
N ILE A 451 -1.51 -19.75 -3.51
CA ILE A 451 -1.79 -19.61 -2.07
C ILE A 451 -0.51 -19.37 -1.28
N SER A 452 0.54 -20.18 -1.49
CA SER A 452 1.82 -20.06 -0.80
C SER A 452 2.50 -18.71 -1.04
N SER A 453 2.50 -18.22 -2.28
CA SER A 453 3.07 -16.91 -2.64
C SER A 453 2.30 -15.76 -2.00
N THR A 454 0.97 -15.87 -1.95
CA THR A 454 0.09 -14.89 -1.30
C THR A 454 0.30 -14.86 0.22
N LEU A 455 0.42 -16.03 0.85
CA LEU A 455 0.78 -16.15 2.27
C LEU A 455 2.17 -15.53 2.56
N GLN A 456 3.14 -15.75 1.68
CA GLN A 456 4.47 -15.14 1.81
C GLN A 456 4.40 -13.61 1.74
N PHE A 457 3.54 -13.05 0.88
CA PHE A 457 3.28 -11.61 0.84
C PHE A 457 2.71 -11.11 2.17
N PHE A 458 1.64 -11.73 2.68
CA PHE A 458 1.04 -11.30 3.94
C PHE A 458 1.96 -11.48 5.14
N LYS A 459 2.81 -12.51 5.16
CA LYS A 459 3.86 -12.67 6.16
C LYS A 459 4.80 -11.46 6.21
N LYS A 460 5.18 -10.92 5.05
CA LYS A 460 5.99 -9.69 4.97
C LYS A 460 5.22 -8.46 5.46
N VAL A 461 3.95 -8.32 5.07
CA VAL A 461 3.09 -7.21 5.51
C VAL A 461 2.91 -7.23 7.03
N MET A 462 2.68 -8.40 7.62
CA MET A 462 2.52 -8.55 9.06
C MET A 462 3.79 -8.23 9.85
N ALA A 463 4.97 -8.38 9.23
CA ALA A 463 6.25 -8.00 9.83
C ALA A 463 6.50 -6.48 9.84
N ILE A 464 5.70 -5.68 9.12
CA ILE A 464 5.83 -4.22 9.11
C ILE A 464 5.28 -3.65 10.44
N PRO A 465 6.05 -2.84 11.18
CA PRO A 465 5.56 -2.15 12.37
C PRO A 465 4.53 -1.09 11.98
N TYR A 466 3.37 -1.09 12.64
CA TYR A 466 2.33 -0.10 12.40
C TYR A 466 2.56 1.14 13.28
N ASP A 467 2.96 2.24 12.66
CA ASP A 467 3.09 3.56 13.28
C ASP A 467 2.33 4.56 12.42
N GLN A 468 1.17 5.01 12.91
CA GLN A 468 0.27 5.85 12.14
C GLN A 468 0.87 7.24 11.85
N GLU A 469 1.69 7.80 12.75
CA GLU A 469 2.30 9.11 12.54
C GLU A 469 3.39 9.02 11.47
N LYS A 470 4.28 8.04 11.59
CA LYS A 470 5.34 7.80 10.59
C LYS A 470 4.76 7.48 9.20
N ILE A 471 3.67 6.71 9.14
CA ILE A 471 2.96 6.45 7.88
C ILE A 471 2.41 7.75 7.29
N ARG A 472 1.78 8.60 8.12
CA ARG A 472 1.21 9.88 7.65
C ARG A 472 2.26 10.82 7.08
N GLU A 473 3.44 10.88 7.67
CA GLU A 473 4.56 11.69 7.18
C GLU A 473 5.09 11.18 5.84
N LYS A 474 5.29 9.85 5.71
CA LYS A 474 5.68 9.22 4.44
C LYS A 474 4.66 9.47 3.34
N LEU A 475 3.37 9.40 3.66
CA LEU A 475 2.30 9.62 2.69
C LEU A 475 2.35 11.01 2.06
N ASP A 476 2.72 12.06 2.79
CA ASP A 476 2.79 13.42 2.23
C ASP A 476 3.84 13.53 1.11
N VAL A 477 4.91 12.74 1.18
CA VAL A 477 5.97 12.68 0.16
C VAL A 477 5.52 11.90 -1.08
N TRP A 478 4.86 10.74 -0.88
CA TRP A 478 4.44 9.86 -1.97
C TRP A 478 3.24 10.41 -2.73
N VAL A 479 2.24 10.92 -2.02
CA VAL A 479 1.00 11.41 -2.60
C VAL A 479 1.22 12.70 -3.40
N ALA A 480 2.23 13.51 -3.05
CA ALA A 480 2.60 14.71 -3.81
C ALA A 480 2.99 14.42 -5.28
N GLN A 481 3.30 13.17 -5.61
CA GLN A 481 3.71 12.73 -6.94
C GLN A 481 2.57 12.11 -7.77
N ASN A 482 1.42 11.80 -7.15
CA ASN A 482 0.33 11.04 -7.77
C ASN A 482 0.84 9.79 -8.51
N ASP A 483 0.36 9.49 -9.72
CA ASP A 483 0.78 8.35 -10.53
C ASP A 483 2.17 8.53 -11.19
N MET A 484 2.70 9.76 -11.30
CA MET A 484 4.03 10.04 -11.87
C MET A 484 5.17 9.31 -11.14
N LEU A 485 4.97 8.93 -9.87
CA LEU A 485 5.95 8.16 -9.11
C LEU A 485 6.34 6.85 -9.81
N ILE A 486 5.48 6.33 -10.69
CA ILE A 486 5.72 5.09 -11.42
C ILE A 486 6.98 5.14 -12.31
N ARG A 487 7.38 6.33 -12.79
CA ARG A 487 8.64 6.50 -13.55
C ARG A 487 9.87 6.09 -12.73
N THR A 488 9.79 6.21 -11.41
CA THR A 488 10.91 5.93 -10.48
C THR A 488 10.88 4.53 -9.88
N ILE A 489 9.85 3.73 -10.17
CA ILE A 489 9.75 2.34 -9.75
C ILE A 489 10.18 1.46 -10.90
N HIS A 490 11.05 0.50 -10.65
CA HIS A 490 11.44 -0.46 -11.65
C HIS A 490 10.54 -1.70 -11.61
N PHE A 491 9.93 -2.02 -12.75
CA PHE A 491 9.26 -3.30 -12.98
C PHE A 491 10.19 -4.24 -13.73
N ASP A 492 10.04 -5.55 -13.52
CA ASP A 492 10.76 -6.53 -14.32
C ASP A 492 10.32 -6.45 -15.79
N SER A 493 11.24 -6.02 -16.64
CA SER A 493 11.09 -5.95 -18.10
C SER A 493 10.65 -7.27 -18.74
N ARG A 494 10.81 -8.40 -18.06
CA ARG A 494 10.47 -9.75 -18.57
C ARG A 494 9.05 -10.18 -18.22
N THR A 495 8.24 -9.31 -17.62
CA THR A 495 6.84 -9.65 -17.34
C THR A 495 6.06 -9.86 -18.64
N PRO A 496 5.29 -10.97 -18.78
CA PRO A 496 4.54 -11.26 -20.00
C PRO A 496 3.58 -10.15 -20.41
N LEU A 497 2.92 -9.51 -19.43
CA LEU A 497 1.96 -8.43 -19.68
C LEU A 497 2.62 -7.14 -20.19
N LEU A 498 3.79 -6.77 -19.67
CA LEU A 498 4.52 -5.61 -20.19
C LEU A 498 5.02 -5.86 -21.61
N SER A 499 5.50 -7.09 -21.88
CA SER A 499 5.90 -7.51 -23.23
C SER A 499 4.72 -7.44 -24.21
N LEU A 500 3.52 -7.81 -23.76
CA LEU A 500 2.28 -7.72 -24.54
C LEU A 500 1.94 -6.27 -24.90
N ILE A 501 2.00 -5.36 -23.90
CA ILE A 501 1.79 -3.92 -24.09
C ILE A 501 2.77 -3.36 -25.11
N GLU A 502 4.08 -3.63 -24.96
CA GLU A 502 5.12 -3.14 -25.87
C GLU A 502 4.94 -3.65 -27.29
N LYS A 503 4.60 -4.93 -27.46
CA LYS A 503 4.36 -5.55 -28.76
C LYS A 503 3.16 -4.90 -29.45
N LYS A 504 2.03 -4.74 -28.74
CA LYS A 504 0.81 -4.15 -29.30
C LYS A 504 1.05 -2.69 -29.69
N TRP A 505 1.74 -1.92 -28.83
CA TRP A 505 2.10 -0.53 -29.08
C TRP A 505 2.85 -0.36 -30.40
N LYS A 506 3.88 -1.19 -30.62
CA LYS A 506 4.67 -1.18 -31.86
C LYS A 506 3.87 -1.63 -33.09
N THR A 507 3.03 -2.66 -32.94
CA THR A 507 2.28 -3.26 -34.05
C THR A 507 1.20 -2.31 -34.59
N LEU A 508 0.54 -1.57 -33.71
CA LEU A 508 -0.53 -0.63 -34.08
C LEU A 508 -0.01 0.75 -34.51
N HIS A 509 1.32 0.96 -34.51
CA HIS A 509 1.95 2.25 -34.82
C HIS A 509 1.30 3.43 -34.09
N LEU A 510 1.04 3.24 -32.79
CA LEU A 510 0.26 4.19 -31.99
C LEU A 510 1.01 5.50 -31.81
N ASP A 511 0.27 6.60 -31.92
CA ASP A 511 0.75 7.95 -31.63
C ASP A 511 0.32 8.36 -30.21
N GLU A 512 1.29 8.84 -29.43
CA GLU A 512 1.07 9.38 -28.09
C GLU A 512 0.04 10.52 -28.07
N TYR A 513 -0.14 11.26 -29.17
CA TYR A 513 -1.03 12.42 -29.22
C TYR A 513 -2.51 12.07 -29.51
N THR A 514 -2.80 10.88 -30.02
CA THR A 514 -4.15 10.50 -30.47
C THR A 514 -4.67 9.21 -29.85
N ILE A 515 -3.87 8.55 -29.01
CA ILE A 515 -4.21 7.26 -28.43
C ILE A 515 -5.47 7.30 -27.56
N ASP A 516 -6.31 6.27 -27.69
CA ASP A 516 -7.29 5.95 -26.66
C ASP A 516 -6.71 4.96 -25.64
N HIS A 517 -6.37 5.49 -24.47
CA HIS A 517 -5.87 4.69 -23.37
C HIS A 517 -6.84 3.58 -22.95
N HIS A 518 -8.16 3.84 -22.94
CA HIS A 518 -9.16 2.87 -22.46
C HIS A 518 -9.34 1.73 -23.45
N HIS A 519 -9.53 2.06 -24.74
CA HIS A 519 -9.65 1.06 -25.78
C HIS A 519 -8.38 0.21 -25.89
N PHE A 520 -7.20 0.83 -25.79
CA PHE A 520 -5.94 0.10 -25.78
C PHE A 520 -5.88 -0.94 -24.64
N ILE A 521 -6.22 -0.56 -23.41
CA ILE A 521 -6.25 -1.49 -22.27
C ILE A 521 -7.30 -2.59 -22.47
N GLN A 522 -8.45 -2.27 -23.04
CA GLN A 522 -9.49 -3.25 -23.33
C GLN A 522 -9.01 -4.31 -24.33
N GLU A 523 -8.34 -3.92 -25.41
CA GLU A 523 -7.74 -4.87 -26.36
C GLU A 523 -6.67 -5.75 -25.71
N ILE A 524 -5.80 -5.16 -24.88
CA ILE A 524 -4.76 -5.92 -24.18
C ILE A 524 -5.38 -6.89 -23.17
N THR A 525 -6.47 -6.49 -22.50
CA THR A 525 -7.19 -7.33 -21.54
C THR A 525 -7.78 -8.53 -22.27
N GLN A 526 -8.42 -8.31 -23.42
CA GLN A 526 -8.96 -9.40 -24.24
C GLN A 526 -7.85 -10.35 -24.73
N GLU A 527 -6.75 -9.82 -25.26
CA GLU A 527 -5.62 -10.65 -25.73
C GLU A 527 -4.98 -11.45 -24.57
N ALA A 528 -4.90 -10.85 -23.38
CA ALA A 528 -4.39 -11.52 -22.18
C ALA A 528 -5.32 -12.63 -21.68
N THR A 529 -6.65 -12.44 -21.69
CA THR A 529 -7.61 -13.48 -21.27
C THR A 529 -7.75 -14.59 -22.31
N GLU A 530 -7.58 -14.29 -23.59
CA GLU A 530 -7.47 -15.31 -24.65
C GLU A 530 -6.22 -16.18 -24.47
N GLN A 531 -5.08 -15.55 -24.13
CA GLN A 531 -3.83 -16.28 -23.88
C GLN A 531 -3.86 -17.08 -22.56
N PHE A 532 -4.53 -16.53 -21.53
CA PHE A 532 -4.64 -17.12 -20.20
C PHE A 532 -6.09 -17.09 -19.69
N PRO A 533 -6.93 -18.07 -20.08
CA PRO A 533 -8.37 -18.06 -19.76
C PRO A 533 -8.71 -17.96 -18.26
N LEU A 534 -7.85 -18.48 -17.38
CA LEU A 534 -8.02 -18.38 -15.92
C LEU A 534 -8.04 -16.94 -15.40
N LEU A 535 -7.44 -16.00 -16.12
CA LEU A 535 -7.41 -14.59 -15.73
C LEU A 535 -8.77 -13.90 -15.91
N ALA A 536 -9.70 -14.47 -16.68
CA ALA A 536 -11.06 -13.93 -16.81
C ALA A 536 -11.80 -13.86 -15.46
N SER A 537 -11.53 -14.79 -14.54
CA SER A 537 -12.07 -14.77 -13.18
C SER A 537 -11.57 -13.60 -12.32
N PHE A 538 -10.50 -12.94 -12.76
CA PHE A 538 -9.82 -11.81 -12.13
C PHE A 538 -9.70 -10.62 -13.10
N GLU A 539 -10.69 -10.42 -13.99
CA GLU A 539 -10.62 -9.40 -15.04
C GLU A 539 -10.41 -7.99 -14.50
N GLU A 540 -11.06 -7.63 -13.39
CA GLU A 540 -10.91 -6.30 -12.77
C GLU A 540 -9.50 -6.08 -12.21
N GLU A 541 -8.96 -7.07 -11.50
CA GLU A 541 -7.57 -7.06 -11.03
C GLU A 541 -6.57 -7.04 -12.20
N LEU A 542 -6.88 -7.76 -13.30
CA LEU A 542 -6.08 -7.77 -14.52
C LEU A 542 -6.06 -6.39 -15.17
N LYS A 543 -7.22 -5.74 -15.32
CA LYS A 543 -7.31 -4.36 -15.84
C LYS A 543 -6.49 -3.40 -14.98
N GLU A 544 -6.63 -3.47 -13.65
CA GLU A 544 -5.84 -2.63 -12.74
C GLU A 544 -4.33 -2.86 -12.94
N ARG A 545 -3.90 -4.12 -13.01
CA ARG A 545 -2.49 -4.47 -13.25
C ARG A 545 -1.99 -4.00 -14.61
N LEU A 546 -2.79 -4.14 -15.66
CA LEU A 546 -2.47 -3.67 -17.01
C LEU A 546 -2.37 -2.15 -17.07
N TRP A 547 -3.27 -1.43 -16.40
CA TRP A 547 -3.19 0.02 -16.27
C TRP A 547 -1.90 0.48 -15.61
N ILE A 548 -1.48 -0.18 -14.51
CA ILE A 548 -0.20 0.10 -13.86
C ILE A 548 0.96 -0.11 -14.83
N LEU A 549 1.01 -1.27 -15.50
CA LEU A 549 2.10 -1.58 -16.45
C LEU A 549 2.08 -0.66 -17.67
N TYR A 550 0.91 -0.24 -18.14
CA TYR A 550 0.77 0.68 -19.25
C TYR A 550 1.22 2.09 -18.88
N LYS A 551 0.87 2.58 -17.68
CA LYS A 551 1.42 3.83 -17.15
C LYS A 551 2.93 3.73 -16.99
N TYR A 552 3.46 2.60 -16.53
CA TYR A 552 4.91 2.39 -16.49
C TYR A 552 5.51 2.49 -17.89
N HIS A 553 4.94 1.82 -18.88
CA HIS A 553 5.36 1.93 -20.27
C HIS A 553 5.32 3.39 -20.76
N TRP A 554 4.22 4.10 -20.48
CA TRP A 554 4.02 5.50 -20.83
C TRP A 554 5.05 6.42 -20.22
N TYR A 555 5.28 6.38 -18.91
CA TYR A 555 6.16 7.33 -18.22
C TYR A 555 7.65 6.95 -18.29
N HIS A 556 7.96 5.67 -18.43
CA HIS A 556 9.32 5.15 -18.34
C HIS A 556 9.88 4.66 -19.69
N VAL A 557 9.14 3.85 -20.45
CA VAL A 557 9.66 3.19 -21.66
C VAL A 557 9.63 4.12 -22.88
N LEU A 558 8.55 4.89 -23.02
CA LEU A 558 8.36 5.79 -24.16
C LEU A 558 9.11 7.13 -24.04
N THR A 559 9.85 7.35 -22.96
CA THR A 559 10.61 8.61 -22.78
C THR A 559 11.74 8.72 -23.82
N ASP A 560 11.83 9.88 -24.46
CA ASP A 560 12.87 10.22 -25.43
C ASP A 560 14.05 10.98 -24.78
N GLY A 561 14.02 11.16 -23.46
CA GLY A 561 14.98 11.98 -22.71
C GLY A 561 14.80 13.50 -22.88
N HIS A 562 13.87 13.94 -23.74
CA HIS A 562 13.58 15.36 -23.98
C HIS A 562 12.29 15.83 -23.30
N THR A 563 11.46 14.88 -22.87
CA THR A 563 10.22 15.10 -22.10
C THR A 563 10.40 14.71 -20.63
N SER A 564 9.99 15.61 -19.74
CA SER A 564 9.90 15.38 -18.30
C SER A 564 8.69 14.49 -17.95
N THR A 565 8.66 13.92 -16.75
CA THR A 565 7.51 13.10 -16.30
C THR A 565 6.24 13.94 -16.29
N TYR A 566 6.36 15.19 -15.85
CA TYR A 566 5.23 16.11 -15.75
C TYR A 566 4.68 16.50 -17.13
N GLU A 567 5.52 16.72 -18.13
CA GLU A 567 5.06 16.94 -19.52
C GLU A 567 4.27 15.73 -20.04
N ARG A 568 4.72 14.50 -19.75
CA ARG A 568 4.01 13.26 -20.13
C ARG A 568 2.70 13.07 -19.35
N PHE A 569 2.64 13.52 -18.10
CA PHE A 569 1.41 13.55 -17.30
C PHE A 569 0.39 14.51 -17.90
N LEU A 570 0.82 15.72 -18.28
CA LEU A 570 -0.04 16.68 -18.98
C LEU A 570 -0.52 16.14 -20.33
N LEU A 571 0.36 15.44 -21.07
CA LEU A 571 -0.02 14.80 -22.34
C LEU A 571 -1.09 13.73 -22.16
N TRP A 572 -0.93 12.83 -21.18
CA TRP A 572 -1.91 11.79 -20.83
C TRP A 572 -3.32 12.36 -20.55
N HIS A 573 -3.38 13.46 -19.80
CA HIS A 573 -4.67 14.11 -19.51
C HIS A 573 -5.19 14.92 -20.70
N LYS A 574 -4.32 15.52 -21.49
CA LYS A 574 -4.69 16.26 -22.71
C LYS A 574 -5.35 15.32 -23.73
N THR A 575 -4.77 14.16 -24.02
CA THR A 575 -5.33 13.16 -24.95
C THR A 575 -6.72 12.69 -24.50
N SER A 576 -6.85 12.40 -23.20
CA SER A 576 -8.13 11.99 -22.59
C SER A 576 -9.21 13.08 -22.74
N LEU A 577 -8.86 14.35 -22.48
CA LEU A 577 -9.79 15.49 -22.63
C LEU A 577 -10.17 15.74 -24.09
N MET A 578 -9.21 15.70 -25.02
CA MET A 578 -9.47 15.90 -26.45
C MET A 578 -10.43 14.84 -27.00
N ARG A 579 -10.33 13.60 -26.49
CA ARG A 579 -11.25 12.52 -26.87
C ARG A 579 -12.65 12.70 -26.28
N ALA A 580 -12.73 13.02 -24.99
CA ALA A 580 -14.01 13.24 -24.31
C ALA A 580 -14.75 14.48 -24.84
N HIS A 581 -14.00 15.46 -25.34
CA HIS A 581 -14.51 16.76 -25.76
C HIS A 581 -13.83 17.25 -27.05
N PRO A 582 -14.11 16.64 -28.21
CA PRO A 582 -13.45 16.96 -29.48
C PRO A 582 -13.70 18.40 -29.95
N ASP A 583 -14.83 19.00 -29.55
CA ASP A 583 -15.24 20.35 -29.96
C ASP A 583 -14.66 21.48 -29.09
N TRP A 584 -13.85 21.16 -28.08
CA TRP A 584 -13.28 22.18 -27.20
C TRP A 584 -12.21 23.02 -27.91
N SER A 585 -12.26 24.34 -27.71
CA SER A 585 -11.20 25.23 -28.15
C SER A 585 -9.89 24.94 -27.40
N LYS A 586 -8.76 25.35 -27.99
CA LYS A 586 -7.43 25.19 -27.39
C LYS A 586 -7.35 25.88 -26.03
N GLU A 587 -7.96 27.05 -25.89
CA GLU A 587 -7.98 27.85 -24.66
C GLU A 587 -8.73 27.09 -23.55
N LYS A 588 -9.92 26.55 -23.86
CA LYS A 588 -10.73 25.79 -22.89
C LYS A 588 -10.04 24.50 -22.45
N LEU A 589 -9.37 23.83 -23.38
CA LEU A 589 -8.57 22.64 -23.09
C LEU A 589 -7.41 22.98 -22.14
N GLN A 590 -6.66 24.06 -22.42
CA GLN A 590 -5.55 24.52 -21.57
C GLN A 590 -6.01 24.95 -20.18
N GLU A 591 -7.13 25.68 -20.07
CA GLU A 591 -7.70 26.10 -18.79
C GLU A 591 -8.11 24.88 -17.95
N THR A 592 -8.75 23.89 -18.58
CA THR A 592 -9.20 22.66 -17.91
C THR A 592 -8.01 21.80 -17.50
N LEU A 593 -7.00 21.66 -18.35
CA LEU A 593 -5.78 20.94 -18.04
C LEU A 593 -5.01 21.59 -16.87
N LYS A 594 -4.97 22.92 -16.83
CA LYS A 594 -4.42 23.66 -15.69
C LYS A 594 -5.19 23.36 -14.40
N LYS A 595 -6.53 23.42 -14.43
CA LYS A 595 -7.37 23.09 -13.27
C LYS A 595 -7.12 21.67 -12.76
N LEU A 596 -7.03 20.69 -13.67
CA LEU A 596 -6.69 19.30 -13.33
C LEU A 596 -5.30 19.19 -12.72
N SER A 597 -4.29 19.85 -13.30
CA SER A 597 -2.94 19.83 -12.72
C SER A 597 -2.91 20.49 -11.34
N ASP A 598 -3.61 21.60 -11.14
CA ASP A 598 -3.70 22.29 -9.85
C ASP A 598 -4.39 21.43 -8.80
N GLN A 599 -5.33 20.58 -9.22
CA GLN A 599 -6.03 19.63 -8.37
C GLN A 599 -5.16 18.42 -8.00
N LEU A 600 -4.52 17.80 -8.99
CA LEU A 600 -3.83 16.51 -8.85
C LEU A 600 -2.39 16.65 -8.37
N ILE A 601 -1.66 17.64 -8.89
CA ILE A 601 -0.25 17.92 -8.57
C ILE A 601 -0.12 19.40 -8.16
N PRO A 602 -0.73 19.82 -7.03
CA PRO A 602 -0.83 21.24 -6.65
C PRO A 602 0.53 21.93 -6.43
N LEU A 603 1.61 21.16 -6.24
CA LEU A 603 2.94 21.71 -6.01
C LEU A 603 3.72 21.95 -7.30
N ALA A 604 3.35 21.29 -8.41
CA ALA A 604 4.03 21.47 -9.68
C ALA A 604 3.61 22.80 -10.33
N PRO A 605 4.55 23.55 -10.92
CA PRO A 605 4.20 24.70 -11.74
C PRO A 605 3.58 24.24 -13.05
N PHE A 606 2.39 24.73 -13.35
CA PHE A 606 1.79 24.52 -14.65
C PHE A 606 2.55 25.34 -15.70
N GLU A 607 3.19 24.63 -16.63
CA GLU A 607 3.71 25.18 -17.87
C GLU A 607 2.80 24.66 -18.98
N ALA A 608 2.24 25.57 -19.79
CA ALA A 608 1.37 25.16 -20.88
C ALA A 608 2.15 24.21 -21.79
N ALA A 609 1.61 23.00 -22.01
CA ALA A 609 2.21 22.03 -22.92
C ALA A 609 2.34 22.71 -24.30
N ALA A 610 3.58 22.99 -24.71
CA ALA A 610 3.89 23.85 -25.86
C ALA A 610 3.62 23.20 -27.22
N ARG A 611 2.91 22.07 -27.27
CA ARG A 611 2.55 21.33 -28.49
C ARG A 611 1.15 20.73 -28.34
#